data_AF-A0A8J9YZI9-F1
#
_entry.id   AF-A0A8J9YZI9-F1
#
_cell.length_a   1.000
_cell.length_b   1.000
_cell.length_c   1.000
_cell.angle_alpha   90.00
_cell.angle_beta   90.00
_cell.angle_gamma   90.00
#
_symmetry.space_group_name_H-M   'P 1'
#
loop_
_entity.id
_entity.type
_entity.pdbx_description
1 polymer ?
#
loop_
_entity_poly.entity_id
_entity_poly.type
_entity_poly.pdbx_seq_one_letter_code
_entity_poly.pdbx_strand_id
1 'polypeptide(L)'
;MATLTGLTVLVALLGCALSAMPISDITRCQYTGADGHMYDLSPLRMKGSHYFSAPAYEIDSYNIYSPKGSESDPLMYQYYLNVCDNVTKGPDACKETAPILRINPDKTCTALGNINAAIFDANPGADGVYLSYYHGDPSGGSRVFHYQSSVFFVCDNSTEMTGPTFEHQSNCFHSHFRILTKHACK
;
A
#
# COMPACT_ATOMS: atom_id res chain seq x y z
N MET A 1 -43.70 -52.54 12.74
CA MET A 1 -43.46 -51.13 12.34
C MET A 1 -43.28 -50.32 13.60
N ALA A 2 -42.43 -49.27 13.55
CA ALA A 2 -41.93 -48.40 14.64
C ALA A 2 -40.77 -49.01 15.45
N THR A 3 -39.64 -48.35 15.70
CA THR A 3 -39.21 -46.95 15.45
C THR A 3 -37.68 -46.88 15.52
N LEU A 4 -37.05 -46.18 14.58
CA LEU A 4 -35.61 -45.87 14.58
C LEU A 4 -35.28 -44.95 15.77
N THR A 5 -34.40 -45.38 16.66
CA THR A 5 -33.80 -44.51 17.68
C THR A 5 -32.68 -43.69 17.03
N GLY A 6 -32.99 -42.44 16.70
CA GLY A 6 -32.03 -41.46 16.19
C GLY A 6 -31.07 -41.00 17.28
N LEU A 7 -29.78 -41.29 17.09
CA LEU A 7 -28.69 -40.82 17.92
C LEU A 7 -28.40 -39.35 17.56
N THR A 8 -28.83 -38.41 18.41
CA THR A 8 -28.45 -37.00 18.29
C THR A 8 -27.00 -36.82 18.73
N VAL A 9 -26.10 -36.56 17.78
CA VAL A 9 -24.70 -36.19 18.04
C VAL A 9 -24.66 -34.68 18.29
N LEU A 10 -24.41 -34.30 19.54
CA LEU A 10 -24.18 -32.90 19.92
C LEU A 10 -22.72 -32.55 19.57
N VAL A 11 -22.51 -31.88 18.44
CA VAL A 11 -21.20 -31.37 18.06
C VAL A 11 -20.93 -30.08 18.85
N ALA A 12 -20.20 -30.20 19.95
CA ALA A 12 -19.67 -29.03 20.64
C ALA A 12 -18.50 -28.47 19.82
N LEU A 13 -18.76 -27.38 19.08
CA LEU A 13 -17.72 -26.59 18.43
C LEU A 13 -16.92 -25.85 19.51
N LEU A 14 -15.90 -26.51 20.08
CA LEU A 14 -14.82 -25.80 20.77
C LEU A 14 -14.02 -25.05 19.70
N GLY A 15 -14.37 -23.78 19.48
CA GLY A 15 -13.56 -22.87 18.67
C GLY A 15 -12.18 -22.73 19.32
N CYS A 16 -11.17 -23.36 18.71
CA CYS A 16 -9.79 -23.24 19.14
C CYS A 16 -9.31 -21.81 18.81
N ALA A 17 -9.46 -20.88 19.76
CA ALA A 17 -9.03 -19.48 19.65
C ALA A 17 -7.49 -19.32 19.75
N LEU A 18 -6.72 -20.21 19.14
CA LEU A 18 -5.25 -20.26 19.26
C LEU A 18 -4.50 -19.77 18.03
N SER A 19 -5.20 -19.30 17.00
CA SER A 19 -4.62 -18.40 16.01
C SER A 19 -5.56 -17.20 15.87
N ALA A 20 -5.23 -16.08 16.52
CA ALA A 20 -5.85 -14.81 16.18
C ALA A 20 -5.56 -14.57 14.69
N MET A 21 -6.59 -14.57 13.85
CA MET A 21 -6.42 -14.20 12.45
C MET A 21 -5.99 -12.73 12.42
N PRO A 22 -5.02 -12.36 11.58
CA PRO A 22 -4.69 -10.96 11.40
C PRO A 22 -5.93 -10.16 11.00
N ILE A 23 -6.09 -8.97 11.57
CA ILE A 23 -7.23 -8.10 11.31
C ILE A 23 -6.71 -6.83 10.66
N SER A 24 -7.14 -6.57 9.43
CA SER A 24 -6.87 -5.32 8.73
C SER A 24 -8.11 -4.42 8.75
N ASP A 25 -7.89 -3.14 9.10
CA ASP A 25 -8.91 -2.11 9.06
C ASP A 25 -8.34 -0.86 8.39
N ILE A 26 -8.56 -0.75 7.08
CA ILE A 26 -8.11 0.40 6.29
C ILE A 26 -8.78 1.69 6.76
N THR A 27 -10.05 1.63 7.20
CA THR A 27 -10.81 2.83 7.58
C THR A 27 -10.24 3.46 8.86
N ARG A 28 -9.89 2.63 9.83
CA ARG A 28 -9.19 3.04 11.06
C ARG A 28 -7.68 3.09 10.91
N CYS A 29 -7.15 2.66 9.77
CA CYS A 29 -5.72 2.60 9.47
C CYS A 29 -4.92 1.75 10.47
N GLN A 30 -5.49 0.60 10.81
CA GLN A 30 -4.96 -0.31 11.84
C GLN A 30 -4.78 -1.72 11.27
N TYR A 31 -3.72 -2.40 11.72
CA TYR A 31 -3.47 -3.81 11.43
C TYR A 31 -3.05 -4.53 12.71
N THR A 32 -3.74 -5.60 13.04
CA THR A 32 -3.35 -6.50 14.14
C THR A 32 -2.73 -7.74 13.56
N GLY A 33 -1.45 -7.99 13.88
CA GLY A 33 -0.73 -9.18 13.45
C GLY A 33 -1.20 -10.46 14.15
N ALA A 34 -0.73 -11.62 13.66
CA ALA A 34 -1.03 -12.91 14.27
C ALA A 34 -0.45 -13.06 15.70
N ASP A 35 0.54 -12.24 16.06
CA ASP A 35 1.09 -12.13 17.42
C ASP A 35 0.23 -11.26 18.35
N GLY A 36 -0.86 -10.68 17.84
CA GLY A 36 -1.75 -9.79 18.57
C GLY A 36 -1.26 -8.35 18.68
N HIS A 37 -0.08 -8.03 18.14
CA HIS A 37 0.42 -6.66 18.10
C HIS A 37 -0.38 -5.82 17.13
N MET A 38 -0.79 -4.62 17.54
CA MET A 38 -1.54 -3.69 16.70
C MET A 38 -0.63 -2.56 16.23
N TYR A 39 -0.50 -2.45 14.91
CA TYR A 39 0.10 -1.30 14.25
C TYR A 39 -0.99 -0.28 13.94
N ASP A 40 -0.79 0.95 14.41
CA ASP A 40 -1.71 2.07 14.17
C ASP A 40 -0.99 3.15 13.35
N LEU A 41 -1.32 3.19 12.06
CA LEU A 41 -0.79 4.18 11.12
C LEU A 41 -1.72 5.39 10.97
N SER A 42 -2.82 5.48 11.73
CA SER A 42 -3.72 6.63 11.69
C SER A 42 -3.06 7.98 11.95
N PRO A 43 -1.98 8.09 12.78
CA PRO A 43 -1.25 9.35 12.94
C PRO A 43 -0.55 9.84 11.67
N LEU A 44 -0.32 8.94 10.70
CA LEU A 44 0.33 9.25 9.42
C LEU A 44 -0.67 9.78 8.37
N ARG A 45 -1.97 9.78 8.67
CA ARG A 45 -2.99 10.33 7.76
C ARG A 45 -2.84 11.85 7.67
N MET A 46 -2.68 12.38 6.47
CA MET A 46 -2.61 13.82 6.25
C MET A 46 -3.94 14.40 5.75
N LYS A 47 -4.26 15.62 6.21
CA LYS A 47 -5.26 16.50 5.57
C LYS A 47 -4.68 17.12 4.30
N GLY A 48 -4.51 16.30 3.26
CA GLY A 48 -3.92 16.68 1.98
C GLY A 48 -3.20 15.50 1.34
N SER A 49 -1.87 15.58 1.31
CA SER A 49 -0.96 14.53 0.87
C SER A 49 0.48 14.84 1.28
N HIS A 50 1.30 13.80 1.41
CA HIS A 50 2.74 13.90 1.30
C HIS A 50 3.13 14.12 -0.16
N TYR A 51 3.67 15.30 -0.47
CA TYR A 51 4.19 15.63 -1.79
C TYR A 51 5.71 15.50 -1.81
N PHE A 52 6.25 14.83 -2.83
CA PHE A 52 7.68 14.76 -3.06
C PHE A 52 7.99 14.54 -4.55
N SER A 53 9.20 14.92 -4.95
CA SER A 53 9.71 14.61 -6.28
C SER A 53 10.80 13.56 -6.18
N ALA A 54 10.84 12.62 -7.11
CA ALA A 54 11.88 11.61 -7.18
C ALA A 54 12.53 11.63 -8.58
N PRO A 55 13.86 11.82 -8.68
CA PRO A 55 14.58 11.50 -9.89
C PRO A 55 14.57 9.98 -10.06
N ALA A 56 14.21 9.51 -11.25
CA ALA A 56 14.21 8.09 -11.56
C ALA A 56 14.56 7.83 -13.04
N TYR A 57 15.03 6.64 -13.31
CA TYR A 57 15.46 6.21 -14.63
C TYR A 57 14.46 5.22 -15.20
N GLU A 58 13.89 5.53 -16.37
CA GLU A 58 13.12 4.56 -17.15
C GLU A 58 14.10 3.63 -17.85
N ILE A 59 14.08 2.36 -17.47
CA ILE A 59 14.91 1.32 -18.11
C ILE A 59 14.18 0.78 -19.34
N ASP A 60 12.86 0.68 -19.25
CA ASP A 60 11.96 0.31 -20.35
C ASP A 60 10.56 0.87 -20.07
N SER A 61 9.57 0.48 -20.89
CA SER A 61 8.19 0.97 -20.80
C SER A 61 7.46 0.67 -19.48
N TYR A 62 7.97 -0.21 -18.61
CA TYR A 62 7.32 -0.56 -17.34
C TYR A 62 8.24 -0.47 -16.12
N ASN A 63 9.56 -0.53 -16.31
CA ASN A 63 10.56 -0.49 -15.26
C ASN A 63 11.09 0.92 -15.02
N ILE A 64 10.94 1.42 -13.79
CA ILE A 64 11.42 2.73 -13.35
C ILE A 64 12.23 2.53 -12.07
N TYR A 65 13.48 2.98 -11.98
CA TYR A 65 14.33 2.77 -10.80
C TYR A 65 14.91 4.08 -10.27
N SER A 66 15.05 4.18 -8.94
CA SER A 66 15.67 5.31 -8.22
C SER A 66 16.66 4.78 -7.17
N PRO A 67 17.90 5.33 -7.02
CA PRO A 67 18.64 6.27 -7.86
C PRO A 67 19.67 5.56 -8.76
N LYS A 68 19.60 4.23 -8.88
CA LYS A 68 20.59 3.42 -9.60
C LYS A 68 20.03 2.93 -10.93
N GLY A 69 20.62 3.43 -12.01
CA GLY A 69 20.59 2.72 -13.28
C GLY A 69 20.36 3.65 -14.45
N SER A 70 21.43 4.22 -14.99
CA SER A 70 21.63 4.50 -16.42
C SER A 70 22.70 5.60 -16.58
N GLU A 71 23.37 5.62 -17.73
CA GLU A 71 24.19 6.76 -18.20
C GLU A 71 23.32 7.95 -18.65
N SER A 72 22.00 7.74 -18.81
CA SER A 72 21.04 8.77 -19.19
C SER A 72 20.69 9.71 -18.03
N ASP A 73 20.26 10.93 -18.33
CA ASP A 73 19.75 11.84 -17.31
C ASP A 73 18.47 11.29 -16.65
N PRO A 74 18.32 11.40 -15.32
CA PRO A 74 17.12 10.96 -14.64
C PRO A 74 15.92 11.84 -15.01
N LEU A 75 14.75 11.21 -15.15
CA LEU A 75 13.48 11.90 -15.30
C LEU A 75 12.91 12.24 -13.93
N MET A 76 12.23 13.40 -13.85
CA MET A 76 11.62 13.86 -12.61
C MET A 76 10.15 13.49 -12.55
N TYR A 77 9.81 12.63 -11.59
CA TYR A 77 8.44 12.30 -11.24
C TYR A 77 8.03 13.05 -9.98
N GLN A 78 6.75 13.42 -9.90
CA GLN A 78 6.18 14.01 -8.70
C GLN A 78 5.09 13.08 -8.17
N TYR A 79 5.11 12.83 -6.87
CA TYR A 79 4.19 11.94 -6.19
C TYR A 79 3.42 12.68 -5.13
N TYR A 80 2.14 12.34 -5.03
CA TYR A 80 1.23 12.77 -3.97
C TYR A 80 0.71 11.50 -3.33
N LEU A 81 1.04 11.28 -2.06
CA LEU A 81 0.73 10.06 -1.33
C LEU A 81 -0.04 10.41 -0.06
N ASN A 82 -1.09 9.66 0.24
CA ASN A 82 -1.71 9.66 1.56
C ASN A 82 -1.73 8.23 2.12
N VAL A 83 -1.77 8.12 3.44
CA VAL A 83 -1.80 6.83 4.14
C VAL A 83 -3.24 6.50 4.48
N CYS A 84 -3.72 5.30 4.14
CA CYS A 84 -5.08 4.81 4.45
C CYS A 84 -6.24 5.73 4.00
N ASP A 85 -6.00 6.64 3.07
CA ASP A 85 -7.01 7.56 2.56
C ASP A 85 -6.61 8.02 1.15
N ASN A 86 -7.55 8.65 0.44
CA ASN A 86 -7.25 9.32 -0.80
C ASN A 86 -6.48 10.63 -0.55
N VAL A 87 -5.73 11.06 -1.56
CA VAL A 87 -5.19 12.41 -1.65
C VAL A 87 -6.35 13.40 -1.77
N THR A 88 -6.46 14.33 -0.82
CA THR A 88 -7.53 15.35 -0.81
C THR A 88 -7.10 16.69 -1.39
N LYS A 89 -5.79 16.91 -1.56
CA LYS A 89 -5.19 18.10 -2.20
C LYS A 89 -4.20 17.65 -3.27
N GLY A 90 -4.74 17.03 -4.32
CA GLY A 90 -3.95 16.55 -5.46
C GLY A 90 -3.61 17.67 -6.45
N PRO A 91 -2.74 17.39 -7.43
CA PRO A 91 -2.45 18.33 -8.50
C PRO A 91 -3.64 18.44 -9.46
N ASP A 92 -3.86 19.63 -10.03
CA ASP A 92 -5.00 19.92 -10.92
C ASP A 92 -5.10 19.01 -12.15
N ALA A 93 -3.98 18.41 -12.56
CA ALA A 93 -3.92 17.47 -13.68
C ALA A 93 -4.63 16.13 -13.40
N CYS A 94 -4.87 15.79 -12.13
CA CYS A 94 -5.54 14.55 -11.74
C CYS A 94 -7.05 14.75 -11.63
N LYS A 95 -7.81 14.02 -12.45
CA LYS A 95 -9.29 14.01 -12.38
C LYS A 95 -9.83 13.06 -11.31
N GLU A 96 -9.05 12.04 -10.98
CA GLU A 96 -9.44 11.00 -10.03
C GLU A 96 -8.82 11.21 -8.65
N THR A 97 -9.51 10.71 -7.63
CA THR A 97 -8.99 10.64 -6.26
C THR A 97 -8.43 9.25 -6.00
N ALA A 98 -7.17 9.18 -5.61
CA ALA A 98 -6.47 7.93 -5.31
C ALA A 98 -5.59 8.11 -4.05
N PRO A 99 -5.21 7.02 -3.37
CA PRO A 99 -4.24 7.10 -2.27
C PRO A 99 -2.86 7.57 -2.73
N ILE A 100 -2.51 7.27 -3.98
CA ILE A 100 -1.25 7.72 -4.60
C ILE A 100 -1.53 8.22 -6.02
N LEU A 101 -1.11 9.45 -6.29
CA LEU A 101 -1.13 10.08 -7.61
C LEU A 101 0.30 10.40 -8.04
N ARG A 102 0.61 10.20 -9.32
CA ARG A 102 1.90 10.52 -9.93
C ARG A 102 1.70 11.49 -11.08
N ILE A 103 2.49 12.57 -11.11
CA ILE A 103 2.68 13.39 -12.31
C ILE A 103 3.91 12.89 -13.05
N ASN A 104 3.68 12.43 -14.27
CA ASN A 104 4.71 11.96 -15.19
C ASN A 104 5.54 13.13 -15.75
N PRO A 105 6.71 12.85 -16.34
CA PRO A 105 7.54 13.87 -17.00
C PRO A 105 6.78 14.66 -18.07
N ASP A 106 5.88 14.00 -18.80
CA ASP A 106 4.99 14.57 -19.81
C ASP A 106 3.80 15.37 -19.24
N LYS A 107 3.75 15.55 -17.91
CA LYS A 107 2.71 16.26 -17.15
C LYS A 107 1.34 15.58 -17.12
N THR A 108 1.23 14.34 -17.59
CA THR A 108 0.03 13.53 -17.35
C THR A 108 -0.03 13.07 -15.90
N CYS A 109 -1.25 12.91 -15.39
CA CYS A 109 -1.48 12.33 -14.07
C CYS A 109 -1.81 10.83 -14.20
N THR A 110 -1.33 10.04 -13.25
CA THR A 110 -1.64 8.62 -13.12
C THR A 110 -2.00 8.26 -11.68
N ALA A 111 -3.14 7.62 -11.46
CA ALA A 111 -3.51 6.98 -10.20
C ALA A 111 -2.79 5.64 -10.05
N LEU A 112 -2.05 5.46 -8.95
CA LEU A 112 -1.23 4.26 -8.71
C LEU A 112 -1.90 3.22 -7.80
N GLY A 113 -3.23 3.27 -7.70
CA GLY A 113 -4.02 2.33 -6.91
C GLY A 113 -5.35 2.94 -6.47
N ASN A 114 -6.14 2.16 -5.75
CA ASN A 114 -7.45 2.53 -5.24
C ASN A 114 -7.57 2.16 -3.76
N ILE A 115 -8.04 3.08 -2.94
CA ILE A 115 -8.19 2.87 -1.50
C ILE A 115 -9.18 1.75 -1.15
N ASN A 116 -10.19 1.53 -1.99
CA ASN A 116 -11.19 0.47 -1.78
C ASN A 116 -10.67 -0.91 -2.17
N ALA A 117 -9.52 -0.96 -2.86
CA ALA A 117 -8.80 -2.19 -3.18
C ALA A 117 -7.46 -2.21 -2.44
N ALA A 118 -7.42 -1.65 -1.21
CA ALA A 118 -6.23 -1.66 -0.38
C ALA A 118 -6.12 -2.96 0.43
N ILE A 119 -4.89 -3.44 0.62
CA ILE A 119 -4.55 -4.54 1.51
C ILE A 119 -3.54 -4.01 2.54
N PHE A 120 -3.78 -4.32 3.81
CA PHE A 120 -2.89 -3.98 4.92
C PHE A 120 -2.40 -5.27 5.58
N ASP A 121 -1.09 -5.48 5.61
CA ASP A 121 -0.49 -6.72 6.08
C ASP A 121 0.92 -6.48 6.67
N ALA A 122 1.48 -7.51 7.30
CA ALA A 122 2.83 -7.51 7.86
C ALA A 122 3.89 -7.41 6.77
N ASN A 123 4.94 -6.62 7.00
CA ASN A 123 6.05 -6.52 6.06
C ASN A 123 6.82 -7.85 6.02
N PRO A 124 6.93 -8.53 4.86
CA PRO A 124 7.57 -9.84 4.79
C PRO A 124 9.10 -9.79 4.93
N GLY A 125 9.73 -8.62 4.71
CA GLY A 125 11.19 -8.49 4.60
C GLY A 125 11.86 -7.69 5.72
N ALA A 126 11.09 -7.06 6.61
CA ALA A 126 11.61 -6.21 7.69
C ALA A 126 10.56 -6.07 8.81
N ASP A 127 10.94 -5.45 9.93
CA ASP A 127 9.99 -5.09 10.97
C ASP A 127 9.04 -3.97 10.49
N GLY A 128 7.76 -4.12 10.82
CA GLY A 128 6.68 -3.24 10.38
C GLY A 128 5.66 -3.88 9.45
N VAL A 129 5.04 -3.05 8.61
CA VAL A 129 3.82 -3.37 7.88
C VAL A 129 3.81 -2.72 6.50
N TYR A 130 2.94 -3.13 5.59
CA TYR A 130 2.79 -2.48 4.29
C TYR A 130 1.34 -2.32 3.86
N LEU A 131 1.08 -1.27 3.07
CA LEU A 131 -0.18 -1.05 2.39
C LEU A 131 0.00 -1.25 0.89
N SER A 132 -0.72 -2.20 0.30
CA SER A 132 -0.82 -2.35 -1.14
C SER A 132 -2.11 -1.75 -1.67
N TYR A 133 -2.03 -0.98 -2.74
CA TYR A 133 -3.18 -0.39 -3.43
C TYR A 133 -3.25 -0.96 -4.85
N TYR A 134 -4.37 -1.60 -5.17
CA TYR A 134 -4.63 -2.19 -6.48
C TYR A 134 -5.61 -1.34 -7.30
N HIS A 135 -5.76 -1.67 -8.59
CA HIS A 135 -6.75 -1.06 -9.49
C HIS A 135 -6.62 0.47 -9.65
N GLY A 136 -5.39 0.95 -9.89
CA GLY A 136 -5.16 2.32 -10.36
C GLY A 136 -5.58 2.51 -11.82
N ASP A 137 -5.00 3.51 -12.48
CA ASP A 137 -5.25 3.76 -13.89
C ASP A 137 -4.80 2.57 -14.78
N PRO A 138 -5.42 2.37 -15.95
CA PRO A 138 -4.93 1.40 -16.92
C PRO A 138 -3.48 1.70 -17.34
N SER A 139 -2.63 0.67 -17.39
CA SER A 139 -1.19 0.83 -17.62
C SER A 139 -0.76 0.35 -19.02
N GLY A 140 0.20 1.05 -19.63
CA GLY A 140 0.77 0.66 -20.93
C GLY A 140 -0.24 0.53 -22.08
N GLY A 141 -1.37 1.23 -22.01
CA GLY A 141 -2.48 1.09 -22.98
C GLY A 141 -3.26 -0.23 -22.87
N SER A 142 -2.98 -1.06 -21.86
CA SER A 142 -3.71 -2.29 -21.57
C SER A 142 -5.09 -1.98 -20.97
N ARG A 143 -6.05 -2.88 -21.21
CA ARG A 143 -7.35 -2.88 -20.51
C ARG A 143 -7.39 -3.85 -19.32
N VAL A 144 -6.30 -4.58 -19.11
CA VAL A 144 -6.20 -5.66 -18.11
C VAL A 144 -5.23 -5.29 -17.01
N PHE A 145 -4.12 -4.65 -17.37
CA PHE A 145 -3.14 -4.20 -16.40
C PHE A 145 -3.48 -2.79 -15.93
N HIS A 146 -3.42 -2.63 -14.62
CA HIS A 146 -3.63 -1.37 -13.94
C HIS A 146 -2.40 -1.07 -13.09
N TYR A 147 -2.09 0.20 -12.88
CA TYR A 147 -1.05 0.58 -11.93
C TYR A 147 -1.40 0.09 -10.52
N GLN A 148 -0.36 -0.32 -9.81
CA GLN A 148 -0.44 -0.81 -8.44
C GLN A 148 0.67 -0.18 -7.63
N SER A 149 0.53 -0.16 -6.32
CA SER A 149 1.59 0.35 -5.45
C SER A 149 1.62 -0.37 -4.11
N SER A 150 2.81 -0.45 -3.51
CA SER A 150 3.00 -0.86 -2.13
C SER A 150 3.80 0.20 -1.39
N VAL A 151 3.32 0.57 -0.21
CA VAL A 151 4.00 1.47 0.71
C VAL A 151 4.45 0.66 1.91
N PHE A 152 5.76 0.46 2.03
CA PHE A 152 6.38 -0.26 3.13
C PHE A 152 6.68 0.71 4.28
N PHE A 153 6.06 0.46 5.43
CA PHE A 153 6.32 1.17 6.67
C PHE A 153 7.29 0.33 7.49
N VAL A 154 8.49 0.86 7.70
CA VAL A 154 9.57 0.18 8.41
C VAL A 154 9.76 0.85 9.77
N CYS A 155 9.90 0.03 10.81
CA CYS A 155 10.12 0.54 12.17
C CYS A 155 11.37 1.43 12.25
N ASP A 156 11.18 2.63 12.77
CA ASP A 156 12.26 3.51 13.22
C ASP A 156 11.79 4.32 14.45
N ASN A 157 12.26 3.91 15.63
CA ASN A 157 11.89 4.52 16.91
C ASN A 157 12.37 5.98 17.07
N SER A 158 13.19 6.51 16.16
CA SER A 158 13.75 7.86 16.27
C SER A 158 12.89 8.95 15.60
N THR A 159 11.86 8.57 14.85
CA THR A 159 11.08 9.52 14.02
C THR A 159 9.58 9.24 14.06
N GLU A 160 8.77 10.29 14.09
CA GLU A 160 7.32 10.18 13.86
C GLU A 160 7.06 9.58 12.48
N MET A 161 7.71 10.12 11.45
CA MET A 161 7.61 9.67 10.07
C MET A 161 8.65 10.39 9.21
N THR A 162 9.38 9.64 8.38
CA THR A 162 10.12 10.23 7.25
C THR A 162 9.16 10.53 6.10
N GLY A 163 9.52 11.49 5.24
CA GLY A 163 8.83 11.62 3.95
C GLY A 163 8.87 10.29 3.17
N PRO A 164 7.85 10.00 2.33
CA PRO A 164 7.89 8.81 1.49
C PRO A 164 9.03 8.88 0.48
N THR A 165 9.67 7.73 0.23
CA THR A 165 10.68 7.58 -0.81
C THR A 165 10.22 6.61 -1.87
N PHE A 166 10.29 6.98 -3.14
CA PHE A 166 10.09 6.07 -4.26
C PHE A 166 11.36 5.24 -4.47
N GLU A 167 11.22 3.92 -4.51
CA GLU A 167 12.33 2.98 -4.73
C GLU A 167 12.41 2.56 -6.20
N HIS A 168 11.33 1.97 -6.69
CA HIS A 168 11.24 1.48 -8.06
C HIS A 168 9.79 1.21 -8.46
N GLN A 169 9.57 1.02 -9.76
CA GLN A 169 8.39 0.42 -10.35
C GLN A 169 8.87 -0.77 -11.19
N SER A 170 8.30 -1.93 -10.96
CA SER A 170 8.62 -3.15 -11.70
C SER A 170 7.37 -4.05 -11.76
N ASN A 171 7.53 -5.31 -12.20
CA ASN A 171 6.50 -6.35 -12.06
C ASN A 171 5.08 -5.91 -12.47
N CYS A 172 4.90 -5.56 -13.74
CA CYS A 172 3.61 -5.09 -14.26
C CYS A 172 3.11 -3.78 -13.61
N PHE A 173 3.96 -2.74 -13.62
CA PHE A 173 3.61 -1.38 -13.19
C PHE A 173 3.31 -1.22 -11.69
N HIS A 174 3.93 -2.06 -10.86
CA HIS A 174 3.84 -2.01 -9.42
C HIS A 174 4.92 -1.08 -8.85
N SER A 175 4.51 0.06 -8.28
CA SER A 175 5.39 1.04 -7.65
C SER A 175 5.65 0.73 -6.18
N HIS A 176 6.90 0.78 -5.75
CA HIS A 176 7.32 0.53 -4.37
C HIS A 176 7.76 1.84 -3.71
N PHE A 177 7.16 2.13 -2.56
CA PHE A 177 7.48 3.26 -1.71
C PHE A 177 7.88 2.78 -0.33
N ARG A 178 8.70 3.58 0.35
CA ARG A 178 9.14 3.29 1.72
C ARG A 178 8.99 4.51 2.61
N ILE A 179 8.56 4.28 3.85
CA ILE A 179 8.40 5.26 4.92
C ILE A 179 9.00 4.67 6.19
N LEU A 180 9.90 5.39 6.87
CA LEU A 180 10.38 5.03 8.21
C LEU A 180 9.52 5.74 9.25
N THR A 181 9.08 5.04 10.28
CA THR A 181 8.19 5.59 11.30
C THR A 181 8.21 4.75 12.56
N LYS A 182 8.10 5.39 13.73
CA LYS A 182 7.91 4.69 15.01
C LYS A 182 6.57 3.95 15.09
N HIS A 183 5.58 4.33 14.27
CA HIS A 183 4.25 3.69 14.25
C HIS A 183 4.26 2.31 13.59
N ALA A 184 5.35 1.95 12.92
CA ALA A 184 5.59 0.62 12.38
C ALA A 184 6.41 -0.28 13.33
N CYS A 185 6.74 0.20 14.53
CA CYS A 185 7.46 -0.59 15.53
C CYS A 185 6.52 -1.46 16.35
N LYS A 186 7.07 -2.55 16.89
CA LYS A 186 6.46 -3.34 17.96
C LYS A 186 6.61 -2.69 19.32
#